data_AF-A0A931CE29-F1
#
_entry.id   AF-A0A931CE29-F1
#
_cell.length_a   1.000
_cell.length_b   1.000
_cell.length_c   1.000
_cell.angle_alpha   90.00
_cell.angle_beta   90.00
_cell.angle_gamma   90.00
#
_symmetry.space_group_name_H-M   'P 1'
#
loop_
_entity.id
_entity.type
_entity.pdbx_description
1 polymer ?
#
loop_
_entity_poly.entity_id
_entity_poly.type
_entity_poly.pdbx_seq_one_letter_code
_entity_poly.pdbx_strand_id
1 'polypeptide(L)'
;MAHEPARVMPLDRTDYNRCRSYAPELLTDPDVQVVAVPPRPGEDLDPLHQRLAGRLRPGVLLVRNIWRAGEYLEATTAYEELSLQKFLLFAGVCQRLGATRLEVTEIQEIAEDGRQSARAKLSLLTGKGSASFRNETTVKVARRLKACWSWPGSRPDVDAATALATGSGLAADDIVMGLIDQRGYDANLLTQHDLELDTSSEARREVAAAAEVQSLAKKLGPAFDADLTVLRSQTSSIRLSLTMTFA
;
A
#
# COMPACT_ATOMS: atom_id res chain seq x y z
N MET A 1 -5.88 -23.56 -4.09
CA MET A 1 -4.74 -22.63 -4.21
C MET A 1 -4.01 -22.65 -2.88
N ALA A 2 -2.68 -22.79 -2.88
CA ALA A 2 -1.90 -22.68 -1.65
C ALA A 2 -2.06 -21.26 -1.07
N HIS A 3 -2.23 -21.15 0.24
CA HIS A 3 -2.30 -19.86 0.93
C HIS A 3 -0.92 -19.21 0.88
N GLU A 4 -0.74 -18.12 0.12
CA GLU A 4 0.50 -17.34 0.16
C GLU A 4 0.56 -16.55 1.48
N PRO A 5 1.68 -16.58 2.22
CA PRO A 5 1.80 -15.90 3.50
C PRO A 5 1.66 -14.38 3.33
N ALA A 6 1.05 -13.70 4.29
CA ALA A 6 0.96 -12.24 4.25
C ALA A 6 2.35 -11.59 4.40
N ARG A 7 3.28 -12.25 5.10
CA ARG A 7 4.60 -11.72 5.44
C ARG A 7 5.67 -12.77 5.22
N VAL A 8 6.85 -12.33 4.76
CA VAL A 8 8.02 -13.19 4.61
C VAL A 8 9.16 -12.59 5.42
N MET A 9 9.74 -13.39 6.30
CA MET A 9 10.84 -13.00 7.18
C MET A 9 12.08 -13.83 6.84
N PRO A 10 12.98 -13.31 5.97
CA PRO A 10 14.28 -13.90 5.71
C PRO A 10 15.18 -13.70 6.94
N LEU A 11 15.66 -14.81 7.50
CA LEU A 11 16.63 -14.86 8.58
C LEU A 11 17.93 -15.44 8.06
N ASP A 12 19.06 -15.01 8.63
CA ASP A 12 20.28 -15.79 8.47
C ASP A 12 20.14 -17.14 9.19
N ARG A 13 21.05 -18.08 8.92
CA ARG A 13 20.97 -19.43 9.49
C ARG A 13 21.10 -19.47 11.01
N THR A 14 21.88 -18.56 11.59
CA THR A 14 22.08 -18.48 13.03
C THR A 14 20.76 -18.04 13.68
N ASP A 15 20.17 -16.97 13.17
CA ASP A 15 18.92 -16.42 13.68
C ASP A 15 17.73 -17.34 13.41
N TYR A 16 17.70 -18.04 12.27
CA TYR A 16 16.71 -19.07 11.99
C TYR A 16 16.74 -20.21 13.02
N ASN A 17 17.93 -20.68 13.40
CA ASN A 17 18.07 -21.69 14.45
C ASN A 17 17.67 -21.16 15.82
N ARG A 18 17.99 -19.89 16.13
CA ARG A 18 17.56 -19.23 17.37
C ARG A 18 16.05 -19.04 17.42
N CYS A 19 15.40 -18.78 16.29
CA CYS A 19 13.95 -18.63 16.18
C CYS A 19 13.20 -19.83 16.76
N ARG A 20 13.70 -21.05 16.53
CA ARG A 20 13.13 -22.29 17.07
C ARG A 20 13.06 -22.33 18.59
N SER A 21 13.97 -21.63 19.28
CA SER A 21 14.05 -21.65 20.75
C SER A 21 13.47 -20.39 21.40
N TYR A 22 13.62 -19.23 20.74
CA TYR A 22 13.31 -17.93 21.36
C TYR A 22 12.05 -17.26 20.83
N ALA A 23 11.58 -17.64 19.63
CA ALA A 23 10.32 -17.16 19.06
C ALA A 23 9.64 -18.25 18.20
N PRO A 24 9.40 -19.47 18.75
CA PRO A 24 8.78 -20.55 17.99
C PRO A 24 7.41 -20.18 17.41
N GLU A 25 6.71 -19.23 18.04
CA GLU A 25 5.45 -18.67 17.55
C GLU A 25 5.54 -18.13 16.10
N LEU A 26 6.68 -17.56 15.71
CA LEU A 26 6.90 -17.05 14.35
C LEU A 26 6.96 -18.16 13.30
N LEU A 27 7.36 -19.37 13.69
CA LEU A 27 7.44 -20.54 12.80
C LEU A 27 6.08 -21.21 12.59
N THR A 28 5.13 -20.93 13.48
CA THR A 28 3.77 -21.52 13.47
C THR A 28 2.69 -20.54 13.02
N ASP A 29 3.04 -19.25 12.89
CA ASP A 29 2.12 -18.21 12.45
C ASP A 29 1.73 -18.45 10.97
N PRO A 30 0.43 -18.63 10.65
CA PRO A 30 -0.01 -18.90 9.29
C PRO A 30 0.20 -17.73 8.32
N ASP A 31 0.35 -16.51 8.84
CA ASP A 31 0.53 -15.29 8.06
C ASP A 31 2.01 -14.92 7.88
N VAL A 32 2.93 -15.61 8.57
CA VAL A 32 4.37 -15.34 8.51
C VAL A 32 5.11 -16.56 8.01
N GLN A 33 5.79 -16.40 6.89
CA GLN A 33 6.75 -17.40 6.43
C GLN A 33 8.17 -17.00 6.81
N VAL A 34 8.78 -17.76 7.71
CA VAL A 34 10.18 -17.61 8.08
C VAL A 34 11.07 -18.39 7.12
N VAL A 35 12.00 -17.68 6.49
CA VAL A 35 12.85 -18.18 5.41
C VAL A 35 14.30 -18.16 5.84
N ALA A 36 15.03 -19.25 5.68
CA ALA A 36 16.45 -19.29 6.01
C ALA A 36 17.32 -18.94 4.79
N VAL A 37 18.19 -17.94 4.93
CA VAL A 37 19.07 -17.45 3.86
C VAL A 37 20.55 -17.55 4.30
N PRO A 38 21.45 -18.11 3.48
CA PRO A 38 21.19 -18.79 2.19
C PRO A 38 20.51 -20.17 2.39
N PRO A 39 19.90 -20.73 1.33
CA PRO A 39 19.46 -22.12 1.32
C PRO A 39 20.63 -23.08 1.53
N ARG A 40 20.37 -24.25 2.14
CA ARG A 40 21.37 -25.32 2.23
C ARG A 40 21.57 -25.95 0.85
N PRO A 41 22.78 -26.45 0.54
CA PRO A 41 22.98 -27.23 -0.66
C PRO A 41 22.00 -28.41 -0.71
N GLY A 42 21.25 -28.54 -1.81
CA GLY A 42 20.25 -29.60 -2.00
C GLY A 42 18.93 -29.42 -1.23
N GLU A 43 18.70 -28.25 -0.61
CA GLU A 43 17.39 -27.91 -0.05
C GLU A 43 16.42 -27.51 -1.18
N ASP A 44 15.28 -28.20 -1.27
CA ASP A 44 14.23 -27.83 -2.20
C ASP A 44 13.64 -26.49 -1.79
N LEU A 45 13.88 -25.48 -2.62
CA LEU A 45 13.30 -24.16 -2.46
C LEU A 45 11.83 -24.20 -2.88
N ASP A 46 10.93 -23.80 -1.98
CA ASP A 46 9.54 -23.63 -2.36
C ASP A 46 9.37 -22.53 -3.45
N PRO A 47 8.23 -22.50 -4.16
CA PRO A 47 8.02 -21.54 -5.24
C PRO A 47 8.12 -20.07 -4.82
N LEU A 48 7.76 -19.74 -3.58
CA LEU A 48 7.85 -18.37 -3.07
C LEU A 48 9.32 -17.96 -2.87
N HIS A 49 10.15 -18.84 -2.32
CA HIS A 49 11.59 -18.61 -2.18
C HIS A 49 12.25 -18.37 -3.54
N GLN A 50 11.89 -19.16 -4.55
CA GLN A 50 12.42 -18.99 -5.90
C GLN A 50 11.99 -17.66 -6.51
N ARG A 51 10.70 -17.28 -6.37
CA ARG A 51 10.17 -16.01 -6.87
C ARG A 51 10.80 -14.79 -6.20
N LEU A 52 11.13 -14.89 -4.92
CA LEU A 52 11.74 -13.82 -4.13
C LEU A 52 13.27 -13.88 -4.11
N ALA A 53 13.90 -14.77 -4.90
CA ALA A 53 15.35 -14.87 -4.98
C ALA A 53 15.98 -13.52 -5.33
N GLY A 54 17.00 -13.10 -4.58
CA GLY A 54 17.63 -11.78 -4.69
C GLY A 54 16.96 -10.67 -3.87
N ARG A 55 15.73 -10.85 -3.40
CA ARG A 55 15.03 -9.94 -2.46
C ARG A 55 15.05 -10.43 -1.02
N LEU A 56 15.27 -11.73 -0.81
CA LEU A 56 15.42 -12.35 0.50
C LEU A 56 16.75 -11.95 1.16
N ARG A 57 16.76 -10.81 1.84
CA ARG A 57 17.91 -10.31 2.62
C ARG A 57 17.65 -10.51 4.11
N PRO A 58 18.56 -11.16 4.87
CA PRO A 58 18.45 -11.22 6.32
C PRO A 58 18.24 -9.83 6.92
N GLY A 59 17.36 -9.74 7.91
CA GLY A 59 17.04 -8.47 8.59
C GLY A 59 15.87 -7.69 7.98
N VAL A 60 15.44 -8.01 6.76
CA VAL A 60 14.37 -7.29 6.07
C VAL A 60 13.04 -8.01 6.24
N LEU A 61 12.00 -7.32 6.73
CA LEU A 61 10.64 -7.87 6.72
C LEU A 61 9.97 -7.54 5.38
N LEU A 62 9.43 -8.56 4.70
CA LEU A 62 8.65 -8.39 3.49
C LEU A 62 7.16 -8.53 3.79
N VAL A 63 6.36 -7.64 3.22
CA VAL A 63 4.89 -7.62 3.34
C VAL A 63 4.28 -7.81 1.97
N ARG A 64 3.23 -8.62 1.88
CA ARG A 64 2.55 -8.88 0.62
C ARG A 64 1.95 -7.58 0.08
N ASN A 65 2.11 -7.37 -1.22
CA ASN A 65 1.46 -6.28 -1.91
C ASN A 65 -0.02 -6.65 -2.16
N ILE A 66 -0.93 -6.03 -1.42
CA ILE A 66 -2.37 -6.29 -1.54
C ILE A 66 -2.95 -5.84 -2.89
N TRP A 67 -2.28 -4.93 -3.58
CA TRP A 67 -2.73 -4.36 -4.86
C TRP A 67 -2.19 -5.11 -6.08
N ARG A 68 -1.17 -5.97 -5.90
CA ARG A 68 -0.51 -6.72 -6.98
C ARG A 68 -0.19 -8.14 -6.54
N ALA A 69 -0.92 -9.09 -7.13
CA ALA A 69 -0.78 -10.50 -6.83
C ALA A 69 0.67 -10.99 -7.00
N GLY A 70 1.17 -11.71 -5.99
CA GLY A 70 2.50 -12.31 -5.99
C GLY A 70 3.67 -11.35 -5.77
N GLU A 71 3.41 -10.05 -5.60
CA GLU A 71 4.44 -9.09 -5.21
C GLU A 71 4.54 -8.96 -3.69
N TYR A 72 5.76 -8.70 -3.22
CA TYR A 72 6.06 -8.33 -1.85
C TYR A 72 6.79 -6.99 -1.84
N LEU A 73 6.72 -6.25 -0.74
CA LEU A 73 7.35 -4.97 -0.51
C LEU A 73 8.16 -5.04 0.78
N GLU A 74 9.25 -4.27 0.88
CA GLU A 74 9.93 -4.12 2.16
C GLU A 74 9.03 -3.35 3.11
N ALA A 75 8.83 -3.86 4.33
CA ALA A 75 7.90 -3.28 5.29
C ALA A 75 8.15 -1.77 5.49
N THR A 76 9.42 -1.35 5.50
CA THR A 76 9.88 0.03 5.68
C THR A 76 9.38 1.00 4.59
N THR A 77 9.07 0.49 3.41
CA THR A 77 8.55 1.27 2.26
C THR A 77 7.11 0.93 1.92
N ALA A 78 6.56 -0.13 2.53
CA ALA A 78 5.25 -0.67 2.19
C ALA A 78 4.14 0.37 2.36
N TYR A 79 4.18 1.20 3.40
CA TYR A 79 3.16 2.24 3.60
C TYR A 79 3.06 3.19 2.39
N GLU A 80 4.22 3.72 1.96
CA GLU A 80 4.30 4.67 0.85
C GLU A 80 3.89 4.02 -0.48
N GLU A 81 4.45 2.85 -0.77
CA GLU A 81 4.21 2.13 -2.02
C GLU A 81 2.76 1.66 -2.15
N LEU A 82 2.18 1.08 -1.08
CA LEU A 82 0.79 0.66 -1.09
C LEU A 82 -0.15 1.84 -1.22
N SER A 83 0.14 2.97 -0.56
CA SER A 83 -0.69 4.16 -0.66
C SER A 83 -0.71 4.76 -2.06
N LEU A 84 0.47 4.83 -2.68
CA LEU A 84 0.61 5.29 -4.06
C LEU A 84 -0.10 4.34 -5.05
N GLN A 85 0.03 3.03 -4.84
CA GLN A 85 -0.58 2.04 -5.73
C GLN A 85 -2.11 2.07 -5.67
N LYS A 86 -2.72 2.22 -4.48
CA LYS A 86 -4.18 2.39 -4.35
C LYS A 86 -4.64 3.58 -5.20
N PHE A 87 -3.96 4.72 -5.06
CA PHE A 87 -4.28 5.91 -5.83
C PHE A 87 -4.12 5.70 -7.35
N LEU A 88 -3.05 5.05 -7.81
CA LEU A 88 -2.82 4.81 -9.24
C LEU A 88 -3.86 3.85 -9.83
N LEU A 89 -4.27 2.84 -9.08
CA LEU A 89 -5.37 1.95 -9.47
C LEU A 89 -6.69 2.72 -9.55
N PHE A 90 -6.97 3.58 -8.58
CA PHE A 90 -8.13 4.47 -8.61
C PHE A 90 -8.13 5.36 -9.86
N ALA A 91 -7.01 6.02 -10.18
CA ALA A 91 -6.86 6.80 -11.40
C ALA A 91 -7.10 5.94 -12.67
N GLY A 92 -6.68 4.67 -12.66
CA GLY A 92 -6.93 3.71 -13.73
C GLY A 92 -8.41 3.33 -13.87
N VAL A 93 -9.17 3.29 -12.77
CA VAL A 93 -10.64 3.15 -12.77
C VAL A 93 -11.27 4.41 -13.39
N CYS A 94 -10.90 5.60 -12.92
CA CYS A 94 -11.38 6.88 -13.45
C CYS A 94 -11.17 6.99 -14.97
N GLN A 95 -9.99 6.61 -15.45
CA GLN A 95 -9.65 6.62 -16.87
C GLN A 95 -10.60 5.72 -17.69
N ARG A 96 -10.91 4.50 -17.19
CA ARG A 96 -11.85 3.57 -17.85
C ARG A 96 -13.28 4.08 -17.86
N LEU A 97 -13.67 4.82 -16.82
CA LEU A 97 -14.95 5.51 -16.75
C LEU A 97 -15.03 6.77 -17.65
N GLY A 98 -14.00 7.03 -18.45
CA GLY A 98 -13.98 8.11 -19.43
C GLY A 98 -13.61 9.48 -18.86
N ALA A 99 -12.92 9.52 -17.72
CA ALA A 99 -12.46 10.78 -17.14
C ALA A 99 -11.56 11.54 -18.13
N THR A 100 -11.76 12.85 -18.22
CA THR A 100 -10.91 13.78 -18.98
C THR A 100 -9.86 14.43 -18.08
N ARG A 101 -10.16 14.54 -16.78
CA ARG A 101 -9.28 15.12 -15.78
C ARG A 101 -9.49 14.45 -14.42
N LEU A 102 -8.38 14.19 -13.73
CA LEU A 102 -8.35 13.84 -12.31
C LEU A 102 -7.32 14.72 -11.63
N GLU A 103 -7.73 15.48 -10.64
CA GLU A 103 -6.89 16.44 -9.93
C GLU A 103 -6.91 16.17 -8.44
N VAL A 104 -5.73 16.05 -7.84
CA VAL A 104 -5.56 16.02 -6.39
C VAL A 104 -5.50 17.47 -5.93
N THR A 105 -6.59 17.96 -5.34
CA THR A 105 -6.69 19.34 -4.88
C THR A 105 -6.03 19.53 -3.52
N GLU A 106 -6.07 18.48 -2.70
CA GLU A 106 -5.59 18.54 -1.32
C GLU A 106 -5.11 17.20 -0.80
N ILE A 107 -4.15 17.26 0.12
CA ILE A 107 -3.68 16.12 0.90
C ILE A 107 -3.91 16.43 2.38
N GLN A 108 -4.58 15.52 3.06
CA GLN A 108 -4.89 15.58 4.48
C GLN A 108 -4.20 14.43 5.20
N GLU A 109 -3.59 14.75 6.34
CA GLU A 109 -3.09 13.77 7.29
C GLU A 109 -4.09 13.67 8.44
N ILE A 110 -4.62 12.47 8.67
CA ILE A 110 -5.61 12.19 9.72
C ILE A 110 -4.93 11.32 10.78
N ALA A 111 -4.89 11.77 12.03
CA ALA A 111 -4.33 11.02 13.14
C ALA A 111 -5.22 9.82 13.53
N GLU A 112 -4.70 8.91 14.36
CA GLU A 112 -5.44 7.72 14.81
C GLU A 112 -6.74 8.03 15.55
N ASP A 113 -6.77 9.16 16.27
CA ASP A 113 -7.95 9.64 16.98
C ASP A 113 -8.99 10.29 16.04
N GLY A 114 -8.76 10.21 14.72
CA GLY A 114 -9.62 10.79 13.68
C GLY A 114 -9.45 12.30 13.54
N ARG A 115 -8.61 12.96 14.34
CA ARG A 115 -8.36 14.39 14.19
C ARG A 115 -7.47 14.65 13.00
N GLN A 116 -7.81 15.69 12.24
CA GLN A 116 -6.96 16.18 11.18
C GLN A 116 -5.68 16.77 11.78
N SER A 117 -4.54 16.15 11.51
CA SER A 117 -3.24 16.55 12.05
C SER A 117 -2.51 17.53 11.13
N ALA A 118 -2.73 17.42 9.82
CA ALA A 118 -2.21 18.35 8.82
C ALA A 118 -3.09 18.42 7.56
N ARG A 119 -3.01 19.54 6.84
CA ARG A 119 -3.75 19.79 5.60
C ARG A 119 -2.88 20.64 4.67
N ALA A 120 -2.72 20.24 3.41
CA ALA A 120 -2.03 21.07 2.43
C ALA A 120 -2.67 20.96 1.03
N LYS A 121 -2.89 22.12 0.40
CA LYS A 121 -3.28 22.19 -1.00
C LYS A 121 -2.09 21.84 -1.88
N LEU A 122 -2.30 20.99 -2.88
CA LEU A 122 -1.19 20.47 -3.69
C LEU A 122 -0.54 21.54 -4.58
N SER A 123 -1.30 22.57 -4.97
CA SER A 123 -0.78 23.75 -5.68
C SER A 123 0.31 24.51 -4.90
N LEU A 124 0.34 24.39 -3.56
CA LEU A 124 1.37 24.99 -2.71
C LEU A 124 2.61 24.11 -2.54
N LEU A 125 2.49 22.80 -2.77
CA LEU A 125 3.55 21.79 -2.63
C LEU A 125 4.47 21.72 -3.85
N THR A 126 3.97 22.09 -5.04
CA THR A 126 4.76 22.16 -6.28
C THR A 126 5.48 23.50 -6.48
N GLY A 127 5.11 24.53 -5.70
CA GLY A 127 5.87 25.78 -5.57
C GLY A 127 6.87 25.69 -4.41
N LYS A 128 7.75 26.69 -4.25
CA LYS A 128 8.69 26.81 -3.10
C LYS A 128 7.98 26.99 -1.73
N GLY A 129 6.70 26.65 -1.61
CA GLY A 129 5.93 26.75 -0.37
C GLY A 129 6.29 25.61 0.58
N SER A 130 6.55 25.94 1.84
CA SER A 130 6.74 24.95 2.90
C SER A 130 5.37 24.43 3.35
N ALA A 131 5.04 23.17 3.03
CA ALA A 131 3.92 22.50 3.69
C ALA A 131 4.36 22.01 5.08
N SER A 132 3.51 22.21 6.09
CA SER A 132 3.76 21.82 7.47
C SER A 132 3.26 20.40 7.77
N PHE A 133 3.70 19.42 6.99
CA PHE A 133 3.47 18.01 7.34
C PHE A 133 4.42 17.62 8.46
N ARG A 134 3.89 16.95 9.49
CA ARG A 134 4.70 16.41 10.58
C ARG A 134 5.32 15.06 10.20
N ASN A 135 4.71 14.33 9.27
CA ASN A 135 5.13 13.01 8.84
C ASN A 135 5.90 13.05 7.50
N GLU A 136 7.17 12.63 7.53
CA GLU A 136 8.04 12.54 6.34
C GLU A 136 7.47 11.60 5.27
N THR A 137 6.77 10.54 5.67
CA THR A 137 6.12 9.59 4.75
C THR A 137 5.03 10.28 3.94
N THR A 138 4.20 11.11 4.57
CA THR A 138 3.18 11.91 3.88
C THR A 138 3.80 12.84 2.85
N VAL A 139 4.94 13.46 3.18
CA VAL A 139 5.69 14.30 2.24
C VAL A 139 6.21 13.49 1.05
N LYS A 140 6.72 12.26 1.27
CA LYS A 140 7.20 11.38 0.19
C LYS A 140 6.07 10.96 -0.73
N VAL A 141 4.94 10.50 -0.18
CA VAL A 141 3.73 10.17 -0.93
C VAL A 141 3.27 11.39 -1.75
N ALA A 142 3.14 12.56 -1.11
CA ALA A 142 2.73 13.79 -1.77
C ALA A 142 3.64 14.20 -2.93
N ARG A 143 4.96 14.03 -2.80
CA ARG A 143 5.94 14.34 -3.85
C ARG A 143 5.86 13.38 -5.05
N ARG A 144 5.47 12.13 -4.82
CA ARG A 144 5.37 11.10 -5.87
C ARG A 144 4.02 11.12 -6.58
N LEU A 145 2.97 11.63 -5.93
CA LEU A 145 1.69 11.86 -6.56
C LEU A 145 1.82 13.02 -7.56
N LYS A 146 1.42 12.79 -8.82
CA LYS A 146 1.18 13.92 -9.72
C LYS A 146 -0.05 14.69 -9.19
N ALA A 147 -0.10 15.99 -9.43
CA ALA A 147 -1.25 16.77 -9.00
C ALA A 147 -2.45 16.63 -9.94
N CYS A 148 -2.19 16.35 -11.21
CA CYS A 148 -3.21 16.35 -12.23
C CYS A 148 -2.88 15.32 -13.32
N TRP A 149 -3.89 14.57 -13.71
CA TRP A 149 -3.91 13.71 -14.88
C TRP A 149 -4.93 14.26 -15.86
N SER A 150 -4.60 14.20 -17.14
CA SER A 150 -5.51 14.57 -18.21
C SER A 150 -5.47 13.49 -19.29
N TRP A 151 -6.66 13.19 -19.80
CA TRP A 151 -6.87 12.22 -20.87
C TRP A 151 -7.81 12.82 -21.91
N PRO A 152 -7.82 12.30 -23.15
CA PRO A 152 -8.77 12.74 -24.18
C PRO A 152 -10.25 12.57 -23.81
N GLY A 153 -10.54 11.73 -22.82
CA GLY A 153 -11.89 11.26 -22.50
C GLY A 153 -12.36 10.15 -23.44
N SER A 154 -13.36 9.40 -23.00
CA SER A 154 -14.02 8.37 -23.80
C SER A 154 -15.43 8.13 -23.24
N ARG A 155 -16.23 7.32 -23.95
CA ARG A 155 -17.41 6.72 -23.32
C ARG A 155 -16.96 5.87 -22.12
N PRO A 156 -17.74 5.83 -21.03
CA PRO A 156 -17.42 4.99 -19.88
C PRO A 156 -17.46 3.51 -20.28
N ASP A 157 -16.38 2.79 -19.95
CA ASP A 157 -16.30 1.33 -20.03
C ASP A 157 -16.45 0.77 -18.61
N VAL A 158 -17.70 0.54 -18.22
CA VAL A 158 -18.09 0.11 -16.87
C VAL A 158 -17.59 -1.30 -16.58
N ASP A 159 -17.63 -2.19 -17.57
CA ASP A 159 -17.17 -3.58 -17.42
C ASP A 159 -15.67 -3.63 -17.17
N ALA A 160 -14.87 -2.88 -17.96
CA ALA A 160 -13.43 -2.82 -17.75
C ALA A 160 -13.06 -2.16 -16.41
N ALA A 161 -13.81 -1.13 -16.00
CA ALA A 161 -13.61 -0.47 -14.70
C ALA A 161 -13.91 -1.44 -13.53
N THR A 162 -15.03 -2.16 -13.61
CA THR A 162 -15.44 -3.17 -12.62
C THR A 162 -14.44 -4.32 -12.55
N ALA A 163 -13.96 -4.80 -13.70
CA ALA A 163 -12.94 -5.84 -13.77
C ALA A 163 -11.62 -5.40 -13.13
N LEU A 164 -11.17 -4.16 -13.37
CA LEU A 164 -9.98 -3.62 -12.72
C LEU A 164 -10.18 -3.50 -11.20
N ALA A 165 -11.31 -2.95 -10.76
CA ALA A 165 -11.60 -2.77 -9.33
C ALA A 165 -11.66 -4.11 -8.60
N THR A 166 -12.33 -5.10 -9.19
CA THR A 166 -12.43 -6.46 -8.63
C THR A 166 -11.08 -7.16 -8.61
N GLY A 167 -10.35 -7.15 -9.72
CA GLY A 167 -9.06 -7.83 -9.85
C GLY A 167 -7.95 -7.26 -8.97
N SER A 168 -8.09 -5.99 -8.56
CA SER A 168 -7.14 -5.32 -7.65
C SER A 168 -7.60 -5.27 -6.20
N GLY A 169 -8.83 -5.69 -5.88
CA GLY A 169 -9.41 -5.57 -4.54
C GLY A 169 -10.00 -4.19 -4.21
N LEU A 170 -9.88 -3.20 -5.10
CA LEU A 170 -10.50 -1.88 -4.95
C LEU A 170 -12.03 -1.91 -4.90
N ALA A 171 -12.67 -2.98 -5.38
CA ALA A 171 -14.13 -3.12 -5.32
C ALA A 171 -14.69 -3.17 -3.87
N ALA A 172 -13.83 -3.38 -2.86
CA ALA A 172 -14.23 -3.27 -1.46
C ALA A 172 -14.36 -1.81 -0.97
N ASP A 173 -13.96 -0.83 -1.78
CA ASP A 173 -14.08 0.60 -1.47
C ASP A 173 -15.39 1.14 -2.05
N ASP A 174 -16.33 1.51 -1.17
CA ASP A 174 -17.67 1.98 -1.55
C ASP A 174 -17.65 3.23 -2.42
N ILE A 175 -16.61 4.09 -2.29
CA ILE A 175 -16.47 5.29 -3.12
C ILE A 175 -16.15 4.90 -4.56
N VAL A 176 -15.31 3.88 -4.74
CA VAL A 176 -14.94 3.35 -6.06
C VAL A 176 -16.15 2.70 -6.72
N MET A 177 -16.87 1.84 -6.00
CA MET A 177 -18.05 1.17 -6.54
C MET A 177 -19.19 2.14 -6.83
N GLY A 178 -19.48 3.08 -5.92
CA GLY A 178 -20.48 4.11 -6.13
C GLY A 178 -20.19 4.99 -7.35
N LEU A 179 -18.91 5.26 -7.62
CA LEU A 179 -18.50 5.99 -8.82
C LEU A 179 -18.72 5.18 -10.11
N ILE A 180 -18.37 3.89 -10.10
CA ILE A 180 -18.61 2.98 -11.23
C ILE A 180 -20.10 2.93 -11.55
N ASP A 181 -20.94 2.75 -10.52
CA ASP A 181 -22.39 2.72 -10.66
C ASP A 181 -22.93 4.03 -11.25
N GLN A 182 -22.47 5.18 -10.74
CA GLN A 182 -22.89 6.49 -11.23
C GLN A 182 -22.51 6.74 -12.70
N ARG A 183 -21.37 6.22 -13.15
CA ARG A 183 -20.93 6.33 -14.55
C ARG A 183 -21.54 5.27 -15.46
N GLY A 184 -22.26 4.29 -14.91
CA GLY A 184 -23.03 3.31 -15.67
C GLY A 184 -24.45 3.73 -16.04
N TYR A 185 -24.92 4.91 -15.63
CA TYR A 185 -26.23 5.43 -16.04
C TYR A 185 -26.18 6.13 -17.39
N ASP A 186 -26.96 5.67 -18.36
CA ASP A 186 -26.96 6.24 -19.73
C ASP A 186 -27.72 7.57 -19.88
N ALA A 187 -28.67 7.87 -18.97
CA ALA A 187 -29.61 8.98 -19.14
C ALA A 187 -29.15 10.31 -18.50
N ASN A 188 -28.36 10.22 -17.43
CA ASN A 188 -27.86 11.39 -16.70
C ASN A 188 -26.44 11.10 -16.19
N LEU A 189 -25.47 11.32 -17.08
CA LEU A 189 -24.08 11.00 -16.80
C LEU A 189 -23.47 12.01 -15.84
N LEU A 190 -22.80 11.48 -14.81
CA LEU A 190 -21.95 12.27 -13.92
C LEU A 190 -20.84 12.96 -14.74
N THR A 191 -20.82 14.29 -14.73
CA THR A 191 -19.83 15.10 -15.47
C THR A 191 -18.69 15.57 -14.58
N GLN A 192 -18.94 15.77 -13.29
CA GLN A 192 -17.94 16.15 -12.31
C GLN A 192 -18.27 15.54 -10.95
N HIS A 193 -17.22 15.13 -10.22
CA HIS A 193 -17.37 14.68 -8.84
C HIS A 193 -16.15 15.12 -8.01
N ASP A 194 -16.44 15.77 -6.89
CA ASP A 194 -15.47 16.04 -5.83
C ASP A 194 -15.64 14.98 -4.74
N LEU A 195 -14.56 14.29 -4.39
CA LEU A 195 -14.58 13.20 -3.42
C LEU A 195 -13.32 13.17 -2.58
N GLU A 196 -13.39 12.47 -1.45
CA GLU A 196 -12.21 12.17 -0.63
C GLU A 196 -11.85 10.69 -0.73
N LEU A 197 -10.59 10.39 -1.04
CA LEU A 197 -10.08 9.02 -1.12
C LEU A 197 -9.10 8.77 0.04
N ASP A 198 -9.39 7.80 0.90
CA ASP A 198 -8.37 7.28 1.82
C ASP A 198 -7.43 6.36 1.04
N THR A 199 -6.18 6.79 0.90
CA THR A 199 -5.19 6.05 0.12
C THR A 199 -4.39 5.06 0.94
N SER A 200 -4.45 5.15 2.26
CA SER A 200 -3.41 4.57 3.13
C SER A 200 -3.94 3.65 4.23
N SER A 201 -5.26 3.59 4.43
CA SER A 201 -5.85 2.80 5.51
C SER A 201 -5.47 1.32 5.46
N GLU A 202 -5.43 0.73 4.25
CA GLU A 202 -5.02 -0.65 4.03
C GLU A 202 -3.50 -0.80 4.22
N ALA A 203 -2.73 0.17 3.73
CA ALA A 203 -1.29 0.23 3.92
C ALA A 203 -0.91 0.27 5.41
N ARG A 204 -1.65 1.05 6.21
CA ARG A 204 -1.50 1.13 7.66
C ARG A 204 -1.79 -0.20 8.33
N ARG A 205 -2.87 -0.91 7.94
CA ARG A 205 -3.20 -2.23 8.50
C ARG A 205 -2.07 -3.24 8.25
N GLU A 206 -1.54 -3.25 7.03
CA GLU A 206 -0.45 -4.16 6.66
C GLU A 206 0.84 -3.86 7.43
N VAL A 207 1.17 -2.57 7.59
CA VAL A 207 2.34 -2.14 8.36
C VAL A 207 2.18 -2.38 9.86
N ALA A 208 0.99 -2.17 10.41
CA ALA A 208 0.69 -2.44 11.81
C ALA A 208 0.87 -3.93 12.13
N ALA A 209 0.32 -4.82 11.31
CA ALA A 209 0.50 -6.25 11.46
C ALA A 209 1.96 -6.68 11.26
N ALA A 210 2.71 -6.04 10.35
CA ALA A 210 4.16 -6.25 10.23
C ALA A 210 4.93 -5.83 11.50
N ALA A 211 4.51 -4.77 12.19
CA ALA A 211 5.12 -4.32 13.45
C ALA A 211 4.88 -5.28 14.63
N GLU A 212 3.80 -6.06 14.60
CA GLU A 212 3.56 -7.14 15.58
C GLU A 212 4.56 -8.27 15.39
N VAL A 213 4.78 -8.70 14.14
CA VAL A 213 5.81 -9.70 13.77
C VAL A 213 7.20 -9.25 14.20
N GLN A 214 7.53 -7.97 13.98
CA GLN A 214 8.79 -7.40 14.46
C GLN A 214 8.94 -7.56 15.97
N SER A 215 7.90 -7.30 16.75
CA SER A 215 7.98 -7.35 18.22
C SER A 215 8.39 -8.74 18.74
N LEU A 216 7.95 -9.79 18.04
CA LEU A 216 8.34 -11.16 18.30
C LEU A 216 9.79 -11.42 17.82
N ALA A 217 10.16 -10.91 16.64
CA ALA A 217 11.49 -11.04 16.07
C ALA A 217 12.59 -10.34 16.89
N LYS A 218 12.26 -9.30 17.68
CA LYS A 218 13.20 -8.65 18.61
C LYS A 218 13.82 -9.63 19.62
N LYS A 219 13.13 -10.72 19.95
CA LYS A 219 13.66 -11.80 20.81
C LYS A 219 14.85 -12.52 20.18
N LEU A 220 15.06 -12.38 18.87
CA LEU A 220 16.14 -13.00 18.10
C LEU A 220 17.44 -12.17 18.12
N GLY A 221 17.42 -10.89 18.49
CA GLY A 221 18.63 -10.08 18.66
C GLY A 221 18.62 -8.73 17.94
N PRO A 222 19.72 -7.95 18.06
CA PRO A 222 19.75 -6.52 17.71
C PRO A 222 19.75 -6.23 16.20
N ALA A 223 20.10 -7.19 15.34
CA ALA A 223 20.15 -6.99 13.89
C ALA A 223 18.78 -6.66 13.25
N PHE A 224 17.68 -7.03 13.91
CA PHE A 224 16.30 -6.79 13.45
C PHE A 224 15.66 -5.52 14.03
N ASP A 225 16.33 -4.83 14.95
CA ASP A 225 15.72 -3.74 15.75
C ASP A 225 15.80 -2.37 15.04
N ALA A 226 16.79 -2.16 14.17
CA ALA A 226 17.13 -0.82 13.65
C ALA A 226 16.19 -0.29 12.55
N ASP A 227 15.77 -1.11 11.59
CA ASP A 227 15.07 -0.62 10.38
C ASP A 227 13.55 -0.44 10.56
N LEU A 228 12.95 -1.10 11.55
CA LEU A 228 11.50 -1.23 11.65
C LEU A 228 10.87 -0.28 12.70
N THR A 229 11.69 0.50 13.42
CA THR A 229 11.20 1.60 14.29
C THR A 229 10.42 2.66 13.49
N VAL A 230 10.70 2.79 12.20
CA VAL A 230 10.00 3.66 11.23
C VAL A 230 8.55 3.22 11.01
N LEU A 231 8.21 1.94 11.20
CA LEU A 231 6.85 1.43 10.98
C LEU A 231 5.86 1.92 12.04
N ARG A 232 6.34 2.10 13.27
CA ARG A 232 5.48 2.49 14.40
C ARG A 232 5.14 3.98 14.41
N SER A 233 5.85 4.82 13.66
CA SER A 233 5.53 6.24 13.53
C SER A 233 4.53 6.54 12.41
N GLN A 234 4.14 5.55 11.61
CA GLN A 234 3.18 5.69 10.51
C GLN A 234 1.74 5.42 10.98
N THR A 235 1.30 6.19 11.98
CA THR A 235 0.00 6.02 12.63
C THR A 235 -1.11 6.85 11.98
N SER A 236 -0.77 7.88 11.22
CA SER A 236 -1.74 8.68 10.48
C SER A 236 -2.21 7.99 9.20
N SER A 237 -3.41 8.34 8.72
CA SER A 237 -3.85 8.05 7.35
C SER A 237 -3.71 9.28 6.46
N ILE A 238 -3.40 9.03 5.20
CA ILE A 238 -3.35 10.00 4.10
C ILE A 238 -4.66 9.93 3.33
N ARG A 239 -5.41 11.02 3.39
CA ARG A 239 -6.62 11.23 2.61
C ARG A 239 -6.37 12.28 1.53
N LEU A 240 -6.82 12.00 0.32
CA LEU A 240 -6.71 12.91 -0.81
C LEU A 240 -8.08 13.49 -1.11
N SER A 241 -8.19 14.81 -1.22
CA SER A 241 -9.36 15.43 -1.84
C SER A 241 -9.11 15.53 -3.34
N LEU A 242 -10.02 14.97 -4.12
CA LEU A 242 -9.90 14.79 -5.56
C LEU A 242 -11.06 15.48 -6.25
N THR A 243 -10.77 16.15 -7.37
CA THR A 243 -11.76 16.61 -8.33
C THR A 243 -11.60 15.82 -9.61
N MET A 244 -12.68 15.23 -10.07
CA MET A 244 -12.69 14.47 -11.32
C MET A 244 -13.71 15.04 -12.29
N THR A 245 -13.33 15.13 -13.55
CA THR A 245 -14.17 15.61 -14.65
C THR A 245 -14.25 14.54 -15.73
N PHE A 246 -15.44 14.36 -16.28
CA PHE A 246 -15.76 13.42 -17.35
C PHE A 246 -16.16 14.15 -18.63
N ALA A 247 -16.01 13.46 -19.76
CA ALA A 247 -16.60 13.88 -21.03
C ALA A 247 -18.11 13.64 -21.06
#